data_AF-A0A383CI84-F1
#
_entry.id   AF-A0A383CI84-F1
#
_cell.length_a   1.000
_cell.length_b   1.000
_cell.length_c   1.000
_cell.angle_alpha   90.00
_cell.angle_beta   90.00
_cell.angle_gamma   90.00
#
_symmetry.space_group_name_H-M   'P 1'
#
loop_
_entity.id
_entity.type
_entity.pdbx_description
1 polymer ?
#
loop_
_entity_poly.entity_id
_entity_poly.type
_entity_poly.pdbx_seq_one_letter_code
_entity_poly.pdbx_strand_id
1 'polypeptide(L)'
;MSVKSKTRMIQLVRDPKAIGGVIISVVGIYWAFRDFNFSEFITSIQGINYFYLILATLFLWGSVWLRGIRWKWLFKDNNAPTITSLYRAQLIGHFGNNVLPLRLGELLRSYIVGKENSLSKSFVFGTVILERLMDTITLVLFALLLLLTYPLKGVVKEYILWGGITSFVVIIVFLVIINRIQVFHAKNKFLIIIKKILDGLLSIRNEMVIPVIISSILLWCIYLMDVYLIQKA
;
A
#
# COMPACT_ATOMS: atom_id res chain seq x y z
N MET A 1 26.91 -28.56 -6.01
CA MET A 1 26.71 -27.56 -4.95
C MET A 1 27.95 -27.57 -4.05
N SER A 2 28.75 -26.50 -4.08
CA SER A 2 30.12 -26.47 -3.54
C SER A 2 30.18 -26.46 -2.00
N VAL A 3 31.12 -27.22 -1.44
CA VAL A 3 31.45 -27.37 0.01
C VAL A 3 31.54 -26.01 0.74
N LYS A 4 31.92 -24.93 0.04
CA LYS A 4 31.96 -23.56 0.59
C LYS A 4 30.60 -23.04 1.10
N SER A 5 29.45 -23.46 0.55
CA SER A 5 28.15 -22.98 1.01
C SER A 5 27.71 -23.63 2.32
N LYS A 6 28.05 -24.91 2.54
CA LYS A 6 27.77 -25.63 3.79
C LYS A 6 28.53 -25.03 4.97
N THR A 7 29.82 -24.72 4.79
CA THR A 7 30.65 -24.12 5.85
C THR A 7 30.16 -22.72 6.27
N ARG A 8 29.68 -21.93 5.30
CA ARG A 8 29.14 -20.57 5.54
C ARG A 8 27.80 -20.59 6.28
N MET A 9 26.95 -21.57 5.99
CA MET A 9 25.65 -21.75 6.65
C MET A 9 25.84 -22.17 8.12
N ILE A 10 26.81 -23.05 8.41
CA ILE A 10 27.15 -23.48 9.77
C ILE A 10 27.78 -22.32 10.58
N GLN A 11 28.57 -21.46 9.94
CA GLN A 11 29.11 -20.25 10.58
C GLN A 11 28.02 -19.21 10.91
N LEU A 12 27.01 -19.05 10.04
CA LEU A 12 25.86 -18.18 10.27
C LEU A 12 25.00 -18.63 11.46
N VAL A 13 24.77 -19.93 11.62
CA VAL A 13 24.01 -20.50 12.74
C VAL A 13 24.75 -20.33 14.08
N ARG A 14 26.07 -20.20 14.06
CA ARG A 14 26.91 -19.94 15.24
C ARG A 14 27.13 -18.45 15.55
N ASP A 15 26.62 -17.52 14.73
CA ASP A 15 26.71 -16.09 15.02
C ASP A 15 25.84 -15.75 16.25
N PRO A 16 26.41 -15.17 17.33
CA PRO A 16 25.66 -14.77 18.52
C PRO A 16 24.45 -13.86 18.20
N LYS A 17 24.53 -13.06 17.14
CA LYS A 17 23.43 -12.19 16.70
C LYS A 17 22.28 -13.00 16.08
N ALA A 18 22.60 -14.04 15.31
CA ALA A 18 21.61 -14.93 14.72
C ALA A 18 20.90 -15.75 15.82
N ILE A 19 21.66 -16.27 16.78
CA ILE A 19 21.13 -17.00 17.93
C ILE A 19 20.21 -16.09 18.77
N GLY A 20 20.67 -14.86 19.07
CA GLY A 20 19.85 -13.88 19.78
C GLY A 20 18.55 -13.55 19.04
N GLY A 21 18.61 -13.37 17.72
CA GLY A 21 17.42 -13.14 16.89
C GLY A 21 16.44 -14.31 16.93
N VAL A 22 16.92 -15.56 16.81
CA VAL A 22 16.10 -16.76 16.91
C VAL A 22 15.45 -16.87 18.29
N ILE A 23 16.19 -16.63 19.37
CA ILE A 23 15.64 -16.65 20.74
C ILE A 23 14.54 -15.60 20.88
N ILE A 24 14.76 -14.37 20.41
CA ILE A 24 13.73 -13.31 20.45
C ILE A 24 12.51 -13.72 19.64
N SER A 25 12.68 -14.29 18.44
CA SER A 25 11.57 -14.78 17.61
C SER A 25 10.80 -15.90 18.31
N VAL A 26 11.48 -16.89 18.90
CA VAL A 26 10.83 -18.01 19.62
C VAL A 26 10.08 -17.51 20.85
N VAL A 27 10.68 -16.63 21.65
CA VAL A 27 10.02 -16.02 22.81
C VAL A 27 8.82 -15.19 22.37
N GLY A 28 8.94 -14.41 21.30
CA GLY A 28 7.84 -13.63 20.74
C GLY A 28 6.69 -14.50 20.24
N ILE A 29 6.98 -15.59 19.54
CA ILE A 29 5.98 -16.56 19.08
C ILE A 29 5.32 -17.22 20.29
N TYR A 30 6.10 -17.71 21.26
CA TYR A 30 5.53 -18.31 22.47
C TYR A 30 4.61 -17.33 23.20
N TRP A 31 5.04 -16.07 23.36
CA TRP A 31 4.22 -15.07 24.04
C TRP A 31 2.95 -14.71 23.27
N ALA A 32 3.01 -14.66 21.94
CA ALA A 32 1.85 -14.40 21.08
C ALA A 32 0.81 -15.54 21.10
N PHE A 33 1.25 -16.79 21.24
CA PHE A 33 0.37 -17.98 21.17
C PHE A 33 0.07 -18.63 22.53
N ARG A 34 0.66 -18.15 23.63
CA ARG A 34 0.52 -18.77 24.96
C ARG A 34 -0.95 -18.93 25.39
N ASP A 35 -1.77 -17.93 25.10
CA ASP A 35 -3.19 -17.90 25.45
C ASP A 35 -4.10 -18.23 24.26
N PHE A 36 -3.52 -18.72 23.14
CA PHE A 36 -4.26 -18.99 21.92
C PHE A 36 -4.92 -20.38 21.97
N ASN A 37 -6.26 -20.41 21.99
CA ASN A 37 -7.01 -21.66 21.95
C ASN A 37 -7.09 -22.21 20.51
N PHE A 38 -6.15 -23.09 20.17
CA PHE A 38 -6.11 -23.76 18.87
C PHE A 38 -7.38 -24.57 18.57
N SER A 39 -8.05 -25.12 19.59
CA SER A 39 -9.27 -25.90 19.37
C SER A 39 -10.42 -25.02 18.91
N GLU A 40 -10.60 -23.86 19.55
CA GLU A 40 -11.64 -22.90 19.15
C GLU A 40 -11.38 -22.35 17.74
N PHE A 41 -10.12 -22.02 17.43
CA PHE A 41 -9.71 -21.58 16.10
C PHE A 41 -10.05 -22.59 14.99
N ILE A 42 -9.76 -23.88 15.19
CA ILE A 42 -10.08 -24.93 14.21
C ILE A 42 -11.59 -25.05 14.03
N THR A 43 -12.35 -25.04 15.12
CA THR A 43 -13.82 -25.08 15.07
C THR A 43 -14.39 -23.87 14.33
N SER A 44 -13.85 -22.68 14.56
CA SER A 44 -14.24 -21.47 13.82
C SER A 44 -13.96 -21.61 12.32
N ILE A 45 -12.80 -22.13 11.93
CA ILE A 45 -12.48 -22.36 10.50
C ILE A 45 -13.42 -23.38 9.86
N GLN A 46 -13.78 -24.45 10.57
CA GLN A 46 -14.69 -25.47 10.06
C GLN A 46 -16.11 -24.94 9.86
N GLY A 47 -16.52 -23.93 10.63
CA GLY A 47 -17.81 -23.27 10.53
C GLY A 47 -17.90 -22.22 9.41
N ILE A 48 -16.79 -21.89 8.73
CA ILE A 48 -16.78 -20.83 7.73
C ILE A 48 -17.64 -21.19 6.53
N ASN A 49 -18.50 -20.26 6.13
CA ASN A 49 -19.21 -20.34 4.88
C ASN A 49 -18.28 -19.95 3.71
N TYR A 50 -17.75 -20.98 3.04
CA TYR A 50 -16.85 -20.85 1.88
C TYR A 50 -17.41 -19.99 0.75
N PHE A 51 -18.73 -19.86 0.60
CA PHE A 51 -19.32 -19.00 -0.43
C PHE A 51 -18.93 -17.53 -0.21
N TYR A 52 -19.07 -17.02 1.02
CA TYR A 52 -18.71 -15.63 1.33
C TYR A 52 -17.20 -15.40 1.24
N LEU A 53 -16.40 -16.39 1.64
CA LEU A 53 -14.94 -16.33 1.53
C LEU A 53 -14.45 -16.25 0.06
N ILE A 54 -15.01 -17.10 -0.82
CA ILE A 54 -14.70 -17.08 -2.25
C ILE A 54 -15.14 -15.76 -2.86
N LEU A 55 -16.33 -15.28 -2.51
CA LEU A 55 -16.84 -14.01 -3.03
C LEU A 55 -15.94 -12.83 -2.62
N ALA A 56 -15.53 -12.74 -1.35
CA ALA A 56 -14.57 -11.73 -0.88
C ALA A 56 -13.23 -11.83 -1.62
N THR A 57 -12.74 -13.05 -1.88
CA THR A 57 -11.50 -13.24 -2.65
C THR A 57 -11.62 -12.70 -4.08
N LEU A 58 -12.76 -12.93 -4.74
CA LEU A 58 -13.03 -12.41 -6.08
C LEU A 58 -13.11 -10.88 -6.11
N PHE A 59 -13.77 -10.26 -5.12
CA PHE A 59 -13.80 -8.81 -4.96
C PHE A 59 -12.41 -8.23 -4.74
N LEU A 60 -11.59 -8.88 -3.90
CA LEU A 60 -10.20 -8.49 -3.68
C LEU A 60 -9.39 -8.51 -4.98
N TRP A 61 -9.49 -9.57 -5.79
CA TRP A 61 -8.82 -9.63 -7.10
C TRP A 61 -9.32 -8.54 -8.05
N GLY A 62 -10.63 -8.32 -8.10
CA GLY A 62 -11.25 -7.23 -8.86
C GLY A 62 -10.73 -5.86 -8.43
N SER A 63 -10.51 -5.65 -7.12
CA SER A 63 -9.94 -4.40 -6.58
C SER A 63 -8.53 -4.13 -7.11
N VAL A 64 -7.70 -5.18 -7.25
CA VAL A 64 -6.34 -5.05 -7.78
C VAL A 64 -6.38 -4.70 -9.27
N TRP A 65 -7.32 -5.27 -10.03
CA TRP A 65 -7.52 -4.91 -11.43
C TRP A 65 -7.98 -3.45 -11.59
N LEU A 66 -8.97 -3.03 -10.81
CA LEU A 66 -9.47 -1.65 -10.79
C LEU A 66 -8.36 -0.65 -10.42
N ARG A 67 -7.48 -1.02 -9.48
CA ARG A 67 -6.27 -0.24 -9.17
C ARG A 67 -5.35 -0.09 -10.38
N GLY A 68 -5.16 -1.15 -11.17
CA GLY A 68 -4.39 -1.09 -12.42
C GLY A 68 -5.00 -0.12 -13.44
N ILE A 69 -6.33 -0.12 -13.58
CA ILE A 69 -7.06 0.84 -14.43
C ILE A 69 -6.86 2.27 -13.93
N ARG A 70 -7.10 2.51 -12.63
CA ARG A 70 -6.93 3.82 -12.00
C ARG A 70 -5.51 4.34 -12.15
N TRP A 71 -4.51 3.48 -11.91
CA TRP A 71 -3.11 3.87 -11.99
C TRP A 71 -2.75 4.32 -13.41
N LYS A 72 -3.32 3.71 -14.45
CA LYS A 72 -3.14 4.16 -15.85
C LYS A 72 -3.59 5.60 -16.06
N TRP A 73 -4.66 6.03 -15.40
CA TRP A 73 -5.21 7.38 -15.51
C TRP A 73 -4.35 8.45 -14.84
N LEU A 74 -3.41 8.06 -13.97
CA LEU A 74 -2.47 8.97 -13.33
C LEU A 74 -1.31 9.36 -14.25
N PHE A 75 -1.15 8.72 -15.41
CA PHE A 75 -0.11 9.05 -16.38
C PHE A 75 -0.56 10.15 -17.36
N LYS A 76 0.34 11.11 -17.63
CA LYS A 76 0.08 12.29 -18.46
C LYS A 76 0.05 12.02 -19.97
N ASP A 77 0.74 10.97 -20.43
CA ASP A 77 1.06 10.77 -21.86
C ASP A 77 0.35 9.58 -22.52
N ASN A 78 0.32 9.60 -23.86
CA ASN A 78 -0.08 8.49 -24.73
C ASN A 78 0.79 7.22 -24.55
N ASN A 79 1.95 7.33 -23.89
CA ASN A 79 2.84 6.22 -23.54
C ASN A 79 2.51 5.59 -22.18
N ALA A 80 1.29 5.79 -21.67
CA ALA A 80 0.84 5.15 -20.43
C ALA A 80 1.00 3.62 -20.53
N PRO A 81 1.56 2.96 -19.51
CA PRO A 81 1.68 1.51 -19.50
C PRO A 81 0.32 0.82 -19.69
N THR A 82 0.35 -0.40 -20.23
CA THR A 82 -0.87 -1.20 -20.39
C THR A 82 -1.46 -1.56 -19.03
N ILE A 83 -2.79 -1.69 -18.95
CA ILE A 83 -3.49 -2.06 -17.70
C ILE A 83 -2.92 -3.40 -17.17
N THR A 84 -2.63 -4.34 -18.06
CA THR A 84 -2.03 -5.63 -17.70
C THR A 84 -0.63 -5.49 -17.10
N SER A 85 0.23 -4.62 -17.64
CA SER A 85 1.55 -4.33 -17.05
C SER A 85 1.40 -3.72 -15.65
N LEU A 86 0.49 -2.75 -15.49
CA LEU A 86 0.22 -2.11 -14.20
C LEU A 86 -0.37 -3.09 -13.17
N TYR A 87 -1.30 -3.96 -13.59
CA TYR A 87 -1.87 -5.01 -12.75
C TYR A 87 -0.81 -6.00 -12.27
N ARG A 88 0.06 -6.48 -13.17
CA ARG A 88 1.19 -7.36 -12.81
C ARG A 88 2.12 -6.67 -11.82
N ALA A 89 2.47 -5.41 -12.08
CA ALA A 89 3.29 -4.63 -11.16
C ALA A 89 2.61 -4.43 -9.80
N GLN A 90 1.27 -4.30 -9.76
CA GLN A 90 0.51 -4.21 -8.53
C GLN A 90 0.61 -5.49 -7.70
N LEU A 91 0.45 -6.66 -8.34
CA LEU A 91 0.63 -7.96 -7.69
C LEU A 91 2.04 -8.15 -7.16
N ILE A 92 3.06 -7.81 -7.96
CA ILE A 92 4.47 -7.89 -7.54
C ILE A 92 4.75 -6.94 -6.39
N GLY A 93 4.17 -5.72 -6.40
CA GLY A 93 4.28 -4.77 -5.31
C GLY A 93 3.63 -5.28 -4.02
N HIS A 94 2.43 -5.88 -4.11
CA HIS A 94 1.77 -6.51 -2.96
C HIS A 94 2.58 -7.67 -2.40
N PHE A 95 3.09 -8.55 -3.27
CA PHE A 95 4.00 -9.61 -2.86
C PHE A 95 5.26 -9.04 -2.19
N GLY A 96 5.87 -8.02 -2.79
CA GLY A 96 7.03 -7.33 -2.22
C GLY A 96 6.75 -6.73 -0.84
N ASN A 97 5.56 -6.19 -0.59
CA ASN A 97 5.20 -5.67 0.73
C ASN A 97 4.99 -6.75 1.80
N ASN A 98 4.67 -7.99 1.40
CA ASN A 98 4.54 -9.12 2.32
C ASN A 98 5.89 -9.76 2.67
N VAL A 99 6.89 -9.64 1.78
CA VAL A 99 8.20 -10.28 1.94
C VAL A 99 9.28 -9.29 2.38
N LEU A 100 9.26 -8.07 1.86
CA LEU A 100 10.27 -7.05 2.14
C LEU A 100 9.88 -6.19 3.35
N PRO A 101 10.84 -5.85 4.22
CA PRO A 101 10.59 -4.92 5.31
C PRO A 101 10.23 -3.52 4.76
N LEU A 102 9.65 -2.68 5.61
CA LEU A 102 9.37 -1.27 5.33
C LEU A 102 8.46 -1.00 4.11
N ARG A 103 7.64 -1.98 3.67
CA ARG A 103 6.75 -1.85 2.50
C ARG A 103 7.49 -1.39 1.23
N LEU A 104 8.71 -1.93 1.03
CA LEU A 104 9.51 -1.63 -0.16
C LEU A 104 8.91 -2.17 -1.48
N GLY A 105 7.81 -2.90 -1.43
CA GLY A 105 7.06 -3.35 -2.61
C GLY A 105 6.52 -2.19 -3.46
N GLU A 106 6.28 -1.01 -2.87
CA GLU A 106 5.91 0.19 -3.65
C GLU A 106 7.05 0.71 -4.53
N LEU A 107 8.29 0.64 -4.02
CA LEU A 107 9.50 0.92 -4.81
C LEU A 107 9.74 -0.16 -5.86
N LEU A 108 9.41 -1.41 -5.54
CA LEU A 108 9.53 -2.52 -6.49
C LEU A 108 8.59 -2.34 -7.69
N ARG A 109 7.30 -2.05 -7.47
CA ARG A 109 6.34 -1.84 -8.57
C ARG A 109 6.72 -0.65 -9.46
N SER A 110 7.18 0.45 -8.85
CA SER A 110 7.59 1.64 -9.61
C SER A 110 8.89 1.41 -10.39
N TYR A 111 9.83 0.63 -9.84
CA TYR A 111 11.03 0.20 -10.56
C TYR A 111 10.70 -0.65 -11.78
N ILE A 112 9.82 -1.66 -11.63
CA ILE A 112 9.45 -2.60 -12.70
C ILE A 112 8.75 -1.86 -13.83
N VAL A 113 7.71 -1.07 -13.52
CA VAL A 113 6.98 -0.29 -14.52
C VAL A 113 7.89 0.71 -15.22
N GLY A 114 8.77 1.40 -14.47
CA GLY A 114 9.76 2.30 -15.04
C GLY A 114 10.71 1.60 -16.01
N LYS A 115 11.20 0.41 -15.65
CA LYS A 115 12.11 -0.37 -16.48
C LYS A 115 11.44 -0.92 -17.74
N GLU A 116 10.25 -1.52 -17.61
CA GLU A 116 9.54 -2.17 -18.72
C GLU A 116 9.00 -1.18 -19.75
N ASN A 117 8.61 0.02 -19.31
CA ASN A 117 7.99 1.04 -20.17
C ASN A 117 8.96 2.17 -20.54
N SER A 118 10.27 2.02 -20.27
CA SER A 118 11.30 3.04 -20.50
C SER A 118 10.98 4.41 -19.87
N LEU A 119 10.27 4.40 -18.74
CA LEU A 119 9.91 5.59 -17.98
C LEU A 119 10.91 5.85 -16.85
N SER A 120 11.02 7.10 -16.43
CA SER A 120 11.79 7.43 -15.22
C SER A 120 11.17 6.76 -14.00
N LYS A 121 11.95 5.92 -13.29
CA LYS A 121 11.52 5.26 -12.05
C LYS A 121 11.03 6.27 -10.99
N SER A 122 11.71 7.41 -10.90
CA SER A 122 11.34 8.51 -10.02
C SER A 122 10.00 9.14 -10.42
N PHE A 123 9.70 9.22 -11.71
CA PHE A 123 8.41 9.71 -12.20
C PHE A 123 7.29 8.72 -11.86
N VAL A 124 7.49 7.44 -12.15
CA VAL A 124 6.52 6.38 -11.80
C VAL A 124 6.29 6.32 -10.28
N PHE A 125 7.34 6.53 -9.48
CA PHE A 125 7.18 6.62 -8.03
C PHE A 125 6.35 7.84 -7.61
N GLY A 126 6.47 8.97 -8.30
CA GLY A 126 5.58 10.12 -8.13
C GLY A 126 4.10 9.79 -8.36
N THR A 127 3.79 9.01 -9.40
CA THR A 127 2.39 8.58 -9.66
C THR A 127 1.86 7.63 -8.58
N VAL A 128 2.75 6.81 -8.00
CA VAL A 128 2.43 5.98 -6.82
C VAL A 128 2.13 6.84 -5.60
N ILE A 129 2.92 7.89 -5.32
CA ILE A 129 2.64 8.80 -4.21
C ILE A 129 1.29 9.51 -4.41
N LEU A 130 1.01 9.98 -5.63
CA LEU A 130 -0.27 10.58 -5.97
C LEU A 130 -1.43 9.62 -5.68
N GLU A 131 -1.29 8.35 -6.06
CA GLU A 131 -2.27 7.31 -5.74
C GLU A 131 -2.52 7.21 -4.22
N ARG A 132 -1.44 7.18 -3.41
CA ARG A 132 -1.53 7.12 -1.94
C ARG A 132 -2.19 8.36 -1.34
N LEU A 133 -1.91 9.55 -1.89
CA LEU A 133 -2.55 10.80 -1.47
C LEU A 133 -4.06 10.77 -1.75
N MET A 134 -4.48 10.30 -2.92
CA MET A 134 -5.90 10.14 -3.25
C MET A 134 -6.58 9.17 -2.29
N ASP A 135 -5.95 8.02 -1.99
CA ASP A 135 -6.48 7.06 -1.02
C ASP A 135 -6.60 7.67 0.38
N THR A 136 -5.62 8.48 0.80
CA THR A 136 -5.61 9.16 2.11
C THR A 136 -6.70 10.22 2.19
N ILE A 137 -6.92 10.99 1.13
CA ILE A 137 -8.00 11.99 1.06
C ILE A 137 -9.36 11.30 1.18
N THR A 138 -9.59 10.22 0.42
CA THR A 138 -10.85 9.46 0.52
C THR A 138 -11.06 8.90 1.92
N LEU A 139 -10.01 8.40 2.57
CA LEU A 139 -10.04 7.95 3.96
C LEU A 139 -10.46 9.03 4.94
N VAL A 140 -9.84 10.21 4.85
CA VAL A 140 -10.16 11.34 5.72
C VAL A 140 -11.61 11.79 5.52
N LEU A 141 -12.10 11.79 4.28
CA LEU A 141 -13.50 12.10 3.97
C LEU A 141 -14.47 11.06 4.57
N PHE A 142 -14.14 9.77 4.48
CA PHE A 142 -14.96 8.71 5.09
C PHE A 142 -14.93 8.76 6.62
N ALA A 143 -13.78 9.04 7.21
CA ALA A 143 -13.65 9.27 8.65
C ALA A 143 -14.52 10.45 9.11
N LEU A 144 -14.52 11.56 8.36
CA LEU A 144 -15.39 12.71 8.63
C LEU A 144 -16.87 12.34 8.51
N LEU A 145 -17.26 11.64 7.44
CA LEU A 145 -18.64 11.18 7.24
C LEU A 145 -19.11 10.27 8.39
N LEU A 146 -18.24 9.37 8.85
CA LEU A 146 -18.51 8.47 9.98
C LEU A 146 -18.72 9.27 11.28
N LEU A 147 -17.92 10.31 11.53
CA LEU A 147 -18.09 11.21 12.68
C LEU A 147 -19.42 12.00 12.65
N LEU A 148 -19.91 12.32 11.46
CA LEU A 148 -21.16 13.09 11.28
C LEU A 148 -22.41 12.21 11.35
N THR A 149 -22.32 10.97 10.84
CA THR A 149 -23.48 10.07 10.72
C THR A 149 -23.63 9.12 11.90
N TYR A 150 -22.53 8.76 12.57
CA TYR A 150 -22.55 7.81 13.69
C TYR A 150 -22.14 8.49 14.99
N PRO A 151 -22.93 8.35 16.09
CA PRO A 151 -22.60 8.96 17.38
C PRO A 151 -21.48 8.18 18.09
N LEU A 152 -20.26 8.30 17.58
CA LEU A 152 -19.07 7.71 18.17
C LEU A 152 -18.81 8.35 19.53
N LYS A 153 -18.61 7.50 20.55
CA LYS A 153 -18.37 7.94 21.93
C LYS A 153 -16.98 7.52 22.41
N GLY A 154 -16.43 8.33 23.31
CA GLY A 154 -15.16 8.07 23.99
C GLY A 154 -13.96 8.04 23.05
N VAL A 155 -13.00 7.18 23.37
CA VAL A 155 -11.65 7.16 22.81
C VAL A 155 -11.62 6.96 21.28
N VAL A 156 -12.60 6.23 20.73
CA VAL A 156 -12.69 5.99 19.27
C VAL A 156 -12.88 7.30 18.50
N LYS A 157 -13.74 8.20 19.01
CA LYS A 157 -13.96 9.52 18.40
C LYS A 157 -12.69 10.35 18.42
N GLU A 158 -11.96 10.34 19.53
CA GLU A 158 -10.70 11.07 19.69
C GLU A 158 -9.64 10.59 18.70
N TYR A 159 -9.45 9.27 18.57
CA TYR A 159 -8.48 8.72 17.61
C TYR A 159 -8.82 9.07 16.17
N ILE A 160 -10.09 9.01 15.78
CA ILE A 160 -10.51 9.36 14.42
C ILE A 160 -10.29 10.86 14.17
N LEU A 161 -10.63 11.72 15.13
CA LEU A 161 -10.47 13.17 15.00
C LEU A 161 -8.99 13.56 14.93
N TRP A 162 -8.17 13.10 15.87
CA TRP A 162 -6.73 13.39 15.88
C TRP A 162 -6.02 12.78 14.66
N GLY A 163 -6.35 11.55 14.29
CA GLY A 163 -5.81 10.90 13.09
C GLY A 163 -6.14 11.67 11.80
N GLY A 164 -7.38 12.19 11.70
CA GLY A 164 -7.80 13.06 10.61
C GLY A 164 -7.02 14.38 10.56
N ILE A 165 -6.89 15.07 11.70
CA ILE A 165 -6.12 16.32 11.81
C ILE A 165 -4.66 16.10 11.43
N THR A 166 -4.01 15.06 11.98
CA THR A 166 -2.60 14.77 11.69
C THR A 166 -2.39 14.49 10.20
N SER A 167 -3.31 13.72 9.58
CA SER A 167 -3.23 13.43 8.15
C SER A 167 -3.37 14.70 7.31
N PHE A 168 -4.31 15.58 7.68
CA PHE A 168 -4.53 16.86 7.01
C PHE A 168 -3.32 17.79 7.11
N VAL A 169 -2.72 17.92 8.31
CA VAL A 169 -1.51 18.72 8.52
C VAL A 169 -0.34 18.17 7.69
N VAL A 170 -0.13 16.85 7.68
CA VAL A 170 0.92 16.21 6.88
C VAL A 170 0.74 16.49 5.40
N ILE A 171 -0.50 16.41 4.88
CA ILE A 171 -0.80 16.71 3.47
C ILE A 171 -0.51 18.19 3.16
N ILE A 172 -0.92 19.13 4.02
CA ILE A 172 -0.64 20.56 3.81
C ILE A 172 0.86 20.83 3.80
N VAL A 173 1.59 20.34 4.80
CA VAL A 173 3.05 20.51 4.88
C VAL A 173 3.72 19.94 3.64
N PHE A 174 3.29 18.76 3.20
CA PHE A 174 3.78 18.12 1.98
C PHE A 174 3.53 19.00 0.74
N LEU A 175 2.32 19.55 0.56
CA LEU A 175 2.00 20.45 -0.56
C LEU A 175 2.80 21.76 -0.52
N VAL A 176 3.00 22.35 0.65
CA VAL A 176 3.83 23.57 0.82
C VAL A 176 5.27 23.31 0.41
N ILE A 177 5.85 22.17 0.82
CA ILE A 177 7.20 21.76 0.43
C ILE A 177 7.30 21.61 -1.09
N ILE A 178 6.32 20.98 -1.73
CA ILE A 178 6.27 20.84 -3.19
C ILE A 178 6.32 22.20 -3.88
N ASN A 179 5.44 23.12 -3.48
CA ASN A 179 5.33 24.44 -4.09
C ASN A 179 6.65 25.23 -3.96
N ARG A 180 7.34 25.10 -2.83
CA ARG A 180 8.65 25.74 -2.60
C ARG A 180 9.76 25.14 -3.48
N ILE A 181 9.78 23.82 -3.67
CA ILE A 181 10.83 23.14 -4.46
C ILE A 181 10.71 23.45 -5.95
N GLN A 182 9.49 23.64 -6.48
CA GLN A 182 9.27 23.94 -7.90
C GLN A 182 9.87 25.29 -8.36
N VAL A 183 10.05 26.23 -7.43
CA VAL A 183 10.62 27.56 -7.72
C VAL A 183 12.13 27.51 -7.96
N PHE A 184 12.83 26.47 -7.51
CA PHE A 184 14.28 26.36 -7.65
C PHE A 184 14.68 25.75 -9.00
N HIS A 185 15.35 26.54 -9.86
CA HIS A 185 16.05 26.02 -11.03
C HIS A 185 17.25 25.16 -10.60
N ALA A 186 17.09 23.84 -10.75
CA ALA A 186 18.02 22.85 -10.24
C ALA A 186 19.12 22.44 -11.24
N LYS A 187 20.39 22.54 -10.85
CA LYS A 187 21.55 21.95 -11.57
C LYS A 187 22.01 20.59 -10.99
N ASN A 188 21.61 20.25 -9.76
CA ASN A 188 22.10 19.07 -9.04
C ASN A 188 21.29 17.80 -9.38
N LYS A 189 21.98 16.66 -9.50
CA LYS A 189 21.38 15.34 -9.80
C LYS A 189 20.25 14.94 -8.84
N PHE A 190 20.37 15.27 -7.55
CA PHE A 190 19.36 15.00 -6.53
C PHE A 190 18.06 15.79 -6.77
N LEU A 191 18.16 17.08 -7.07
CA LEU A 191 17.00 17.92 -7.36
C LEU A 191 16.30 17.51 -8.66
N ILE A 192 17.03 16.99 -9.65
CA ILE A 192 16.44 16.41 -10.86
C ILE A 192 15.57 15.19 -10.53
N ILE A 193 16.01 14.34 -9.60
CA ILE A 193 15.22 13.18 -9.14
C ILE A 193 13.93 13.67 -8.46
N ILE A 194 14.03 14.63 -7.54
CA ILE A 194 12.86 15.21 -6.87
C ILE A 194 11.91 15.81 -7.90
N LYS A 195 12.40 16.61 -8.85
CA LYS A 195 11.58 17.20 -9.90
C LYS A 195 10.80 16.13 -10.67
N LYS A 196 11.44 15.03 -11.06
CA LYS A 196 10.75 13.91 -11.73
C LYS A 196 9.67 13.27 -10.86
N ILE A 197 9.88 13.15 -9.55
CA ILE A 197 8.84 12.69 -8.60
C ILE A 197 7.67 13.68 -8.59
N LEU A 198 7.95 14.98 -8.49
CA LEU A 198 6.91 16.02 -8.51
C LEU A 198 6.14 16.04 -9.82
N ASP A 199 6.82 15.87 -10.95
CA ASP A 199 6.20 15.78 -12.27
C ASP A 199 5.24 14.58 -12.36
N GLY A 200 5.60 13.44 -11.74
CA GLY A 200 4.72 12.27 -11.62
C GLY A 200 3.62 12.44 -10.58
N LEU A 201 3.82 13.26 -9.56
CA LEU A 201 2.78 13.58 -8.59
C LEU A 201 1.71 14.50 -9.19
N LEU A 202 2.10 15.35 -10.13
CA LEU A 202 1.23 16.30 -10.84
C LEU A 202 0.91 15.85 -12.27
N SER A 203 1.11 14.57 -12.59
CA SER A 203 0.90 14.04 -13.95
C SER A 203 -0.56 13.74 -14.29
N ILE A 204 -1.47 13.84 -13.32
CA ILE A 204 -2.90 13.61 -13.55
C ILE A 204 -3.45 14.61 -14.57
N ARG A 205 -4.18 14.09 -15.55
CA ARG A 205 -4.86 14.93 -16.54
C ARG A 205 -6.21 15.38 -15.99
N ASN A 206 -6.62 16.62 -16.28
CA ASN A 206 -7.84 17.21 -15.73
C ASN A 206 -9.08 16.37 -16.08
N GLU A 207 -9.16 15.83 -17.29
CA GLU A 207 -10.26 14.98 -17.74
C GLU A 207 -10.34 13.63 -17.01
N MET A 208 -9.23 13.19 -16.40
CA MET A 208 -9.16 11.92 -15.69
C MET A 208 -9.39 12.05 -14.19
N VAL A 209 -9.50 13.27 -13.66
CA VAL A 209 -9.74 13.52 -12.23
C VAL A 209 -11.05 12.86 -11.77
N ILE A 210 -12.13 13.03 -12.51
CA ILE A 210 -13.45 12.44 -12.17
C ILE A 210 -13.40 10.90 -12.17
N PRO A 211 -12.92 10.22 -13.24
CA PRO A 211 -12.71 8.78 -13.21
C PRO A 211 -11.86 8.30 -12.03
N VAL A 212 -10.78 9.01 -11.70
CA VAL A 212 -9.91 8.67 -10.56
C VAL A 212 -10.68 8.76 -9.25
N ILE A 213 -11.45 9.83 -9.01
CA ILE A 213 -12.28 9.97 -7.80
C ILE A 213 -13.32 8.86 -7.70
N ILE A 214 -14.06 8.59 -8.79
CA ILE A 214 -15.08 7.53 -8.83
C ILE A 214 -14.45 6.18 -8.52
N SER A 215 -13.31 5.86 -9.15
CA SER A 215 -12.61 4.59 -8.90
C SER A 215 -12.09 4.48 -7.47
N SER A 216 -11.68 5.58 -6.83
CA SER A 216 -11.31 5.58 -5.41
C SER A 216 -12.51 5.24 -4.53
N ILE A 217 -13.66 5.89 -4.73
CA ILE A 217 -14.89 5.58 -3.99
C ILE A 217 -15.27 4.10 -4.21
N LEU A 218 -15.25 3.63 -5.45
CA LEU A 218 -15.56 2.25 -5.79
C LEU A 218 -14.61 1.25 -5.11
N LEU A 219 -13.29 1.54 -5.08
CA LEU A 219 -12.31 0.71 -4.37
C LEU A 219 -12.62 0.64 -2.88
N TRP A 220 -12.96 1.76 -2.25
CA TRP A 220 -13.34 1.76 -0.84
C TRP A 220 -14.63 1.01 -0.58
N CYS A 221 -15.63 1.12 -1.46
CA CYS A 221 -16.85 0.31 -1.38
C CYS A 221 -16.55 -1.19 -1.50
N ILE A 222 -15.64 -1.59 -2.39
CA ILE A 222 -15.17 -2.98 -2.50
C ILE A 222 -14.52 -3.42 -1.19
N TYR A 223 -13.65 -2.60 -0.58
CA TYR A 223 -13.04 -2.95 0.70
C TYR A 223 -14.05 -3.08 1.84
N LEU A 224 -15.06 -2.21 1.90
CA LEU A 224 -16.16 -2.34 2.87
C LEU A 224 -16.97 -3.61 2.64
N MET A 225 -17.23 -3.96 1.38
CA MET A 225 -17.91 -5.19 1.01
C MET A 225 -17.09 -6.43 1.40
N ASP A 226 -15.78 -6.41 1.17
CA ASP A 226 -14.88 -7.50 1.58
C ASP A 226 -14.92 -7.71 3.10
N VAL A 227 -14.86 -6.64 3.88
CA VAL A 227 -14.98 -6.72 5.36
C VAL A 227 -16.33 -7.32 5.76
N TYR A 228 -17.42 -6.88 5.14
CA TYR A 228 -18.75 -7.41 5.41
C TYR A 228 -18.88 -8.90 5.04
N LEU A 229 -18.34 -9.31 3.89
CA LEU A 229 -18.36 -10.69 3.44
C LEU A 229 -17.53 -11.59 4.36
N ILE A 230 -16.36 -11.15 4.80
CA ILE A 230 -15.52 -11.90 5.74
C ILE A 230 -16.20 -12.03 7.11
N GLN A 231 -16.93 -11.01 7.58
CA GLN A 231 -17.70 -11.11 8.82
C GLN A 231 -18.89 -12.07 8.74
N LYS A 232 -19.40 -12.33 7.54
CA LYS A 232 -20.48 -13.29 7.28
C LYS A 232 -19.99 -14.70 6.96
N ALA A 233 -18.73 -14.83 6.57
CA ALA A 233 -18.08 -16.11 6.31
C ALA A 233 -17.88 -16.84 7.63
#